data_AF-A0A225VBD4-F1
#
_entry.id   AF-A0A225VBD4-F1
#
_cell.length_a   1.000
_cell.length_b   1.000
_cell.length_c   1.000
_cell.angle_alpha   90.00
_cell.angle_beta   90.00
_cell.angle_gamma   90.00
#
_symmetry.space_group_name_H-M   'P 1'
#
loop_
_entity.id
_entity.type
_entity.pdbx_description
1 polymer ?
#
loop_
_entity_poly.entity_id
_entity_poly.type
_entity_poly.pdbx_seq_one_letter_code
_entity_poly.pdbx_strand_id
1 'polypeptide(L)'
;MDTALRWSELRLSPFSYGVDPEVEARLIHDLSWPDATSTNACSIQEELPDLIFVPVRLLAQRIEDLAASDPGKPTKMLKGDVKWAFQNIPVAARFAAHFSGTCTGNEAVIG
;
A
#
# COMPACT_ATOMS: atom_id res chain seq x y z
N MET A 1 17.04 19.59 -20.72
CA MET A 1 16.22 18.36 -20.81
C MET A 1 16.58 17.54 -19.59
N ASP A 2 15.59 17.24 -18.74
CA ASP A 2 15.81 16.49 -17.51
C ASP A 2 16.41 15.11 -17.81
N THR A 3 17.50 14.77 -17.12
CA THR A 3 18.26 13.52 -17.30
C THR A 3 17.40 12.30 -16.98
N ALA A 4 16.42 12.44 -16.07
CA ALA A 4 15.48 11.38 -15.71
C ALA A 4 14.65 10.95 -16.94
N LEU A 5 14.19 11.89 -17.76
CA LEU A 5 13.37 11.59 -18.95
C LEU A 5 14.10 10.78 -20.04
N ARG A 6 15.41 10.58 -19.92
CA ARG A 6 16.21 9.75 -20.83
C ARG A 6 16.24 8.28 -20.42
N TRP A 7 15.77 7.94 -19.22
CA TRP A 7 15.77 6.57 -18.73
C TRP A 7 14.39 5.95 -18.88
N SER A 8 14.24 5.09 -19.90
CA SER A 8 12.97 4.47 -20.30
C SER A 8 12.31 3.61 -19.22
N GLU A 9 13.07 3.14 -18.24
CA GLU A 9 12.56 2.29 -17.15
C GLU A 9 11.86 3.08 -16.03
N LEU A 10 12.01 4.41 -16.01
CA LEU A 10 11.37 5.24 -15.00
C LEU A 10 9.87 5.34 -15.27
N ARG A 11 9.10 5.05 -14.22
CA ARG A 11 7.68 5.42 -14.15
C ARG A 11 7.58 6.51 -13.10
N LEU A 12 7.30 7.72 -13.54
CA LEU A 12 7.22 8.89 -12.67
C LEU A 12 5.80 9.05 -12.17
N SER A 13 5.64 9.10 -10.85
CA SER A 13 4.35 9.41 -10.24
C SER A 13 4.48 10.39 -9.07
N PRO A 14 3.43 11.17 -8.76
CA PRO A 14 3.56 12.27 -7.83
C PRO A 14 3.61 11.82 -6.38
N PHE A 15 4.35 12.57 -5.56
CA PHE A 15 4.23 12.52 -4.11
C PHE A 15 3.24 13.57 -3.61
N SER A 16 2.43 13.19 -2.62
CA SER A 16 1.48 14.05 -1.93
C SER A 16 1.56 13.86 -0.41
N TYR A 17 0.87 14.71 0.34
CA TYR A 17 0.79 14.61 1.80
C TYR A 17 -0.62 14.17 2.20
N GLY A 18 -0.69 13.10 3.01
CA GLY A 18 -1.97 12.51 3.45
C GLY A 18 -2.63 13.24 4.62
N VAL A 19 -1.86 13.99 5.38
CA VAL A 19 -2.30 14.85 6.49
C VAL A 19 -1.42 16.10 6.50
N ASP A 20 -1.81 17.10 7.29
CA ASP A 20 -0.99 18.30 7.49
C ASP A 20 0.43 17.89 7.94
N PRO A 21 1.48 18.24 7.18
CA PRO A 21 2.86 17.86 7.52
C PRO A 21 3.32 18.46 8.85
N GLU A 22 2.68 19.52 9.36
CA GLU A 22 2.95 20.07 10.69
C GLU A 22 2.42 19.16 11.82
N VAL A 23 1.46 18.28 11.52
CA VAL A 23 0.90 17.29 12.46
C VAL A 23 1.63 15.96 12.33
N GLU A 24 1.77 15.44 11.11
CA GLU A 24 2.52 14.22 10.80
C GLU A 24 2.93 14.21 9.33
N ALA A 25 4.23 14.08 9.05
CA ALA A 25 4.70 13.93 7.67
C ALA A 25 4.38 12.52 7.12
N ARG A 26 3.18 12.34 6.55
CA ARG A 26 2.81 11.13 5.79
C ARG A 26 2.90 11.40 4.29
N LEU A 27 4.00 10.96 3.70
CA LEU A 27 4.18 10.97 2.26
C LEU A 27 3.32 9.87 1.62
N ILE A 28 2.53 10.24 0.61
CA ILE A 28 1.76 9.32 -0.21
C ILE A 28 2.35 9.35 -1.62
N HIS A 29 2.81 8.19 -2.08
CA HIS A 29 3.25 7.97 -3.45
C HIS A 29 2.07 7.48 -4.28
N ASP A 30 1.57 8.30 -5.19
CA ASP A 30 0.43 7.92 -6.02
C ASP A 30 0.88 6.98 -7.14
N LEU A 31 0.85 5.68 -6.88
CA LEU A 31 1.21 4.66 -7.86
C LEU A 31 0.10 4.36 -8.88
N SER A 32 -1.02 5.08 -8.81
CA SER A 32 -2.13 4.95 -9.77
C SER A 32 -2.04 5.94 -10.92
N TRP A 33 -1.29 7.04 -10.75
CA TRP A 33 -1.06 8.05 -11.77
C TRP A 33 0.24 7.81 -12.56
N PRO A 34 0.31 8.15 -13.86
CA PRO A 34 -0.81 8.53 -14.73
C PRO A 34 -1.57 7.29 -15.21
N ASP A 35 -2.82 7.48 -15.64
CA ASP A 35 -3.66 6.38 -16.14
C ASP A 35 -2.96 5.57 -17.24
N ALA A 36 -3.24 4.26 -17.26
CA ALA A 36 -2.72 3.25 -18.20
C ALA A 36 -1.21 2.97 -18.17
N THR A 37 -0.36 3.92 -17.74
CA THR A 37 1.11 3.72 -17.66
C THR A 37 1.66 3.78 -16.24
N SER A 38 0.79 3.91 -15.24
CA SER A 38 1.18 3.85 -13.83
C SER A 38 1.72 2.49 -13.42
N THR A 39 2.43 2.46 -12.30
CA THR A 39 2.96 1.23 -11.72
C THR A 39 1.86 0.22 -11.42
N ASN A 40 0.72 0.69 -10.90
CA ASN A 40 -0.44 -0.16 -10.68
C ASN A 40 -1.05 -0.67 -12.00
N ALA A 41 -1.23 0.18 -13.01
CA ALA A 41 -1.81 -0.23 -14.30
C ALA A 41 -0.93 -1.25 -15.05
N CYS A 42 0.38 -1.16 -14.89
CA CYS A 42 1.35 -2.04 -15.53
C CYS A 42 1.78 -3.22 -14.65
N SER A 43 1.10 -3.47 -13.53
CA SER A 43 1.30 -4.67 -12.71
C SER A 43 0.55 -5.85 -13.32
N ILE A 44 1.14 -7.05 -13.26
CA ILE A 44 0.51 -8.27 -13.77
C ILE A 44 -0.42 -8.81 -12.69
N GLN A 45 -1.71 -8.56 -12.83
CA GLN A 45 -2.71 -8.91 -11.82
C GLN A 45 -2.79 -10.42 -11.59
N GLU A 46 -2.49 -11.21 -12.63
CA GLU A 46 -2.49 -12.67 -12.61
C GLU A 46 -1.33 -13.26 -11.79
N GLU A 47 -0.27 -12.48 -11.53
CA GLU A 47 0.87 -12.90 -10.69
C GLU A 47 0.67 -12.54 -9.22
N LEU A 48 -0.35 -11.75 -8.88
CA LEU A 48 -0.66 -11.42 -7.50
C LEU A 48 -1.26 -12.64 -6.78
N PRO A 49 -0.87 -12.91 -5.52
CA PRO A 49 -1.48 -13.98 -4.76
C PRO A 49 -2.96 -13.68 -4.50
N ASP A 50 -3.79 -14.72 -4.50
CA ASP A 50 -5.21 -14.60 -4.16
C ASP A 50 -5.37 -13.99 -2.76
N LEU A 51 -6.05 -12.85 -2.69
CA LEU A 51 -6.39 -12.22 -1.42
C LEU A 51 -7.66 -12.84 -0.85
N ILE A 52 -7.48 -13.69 0.16
CA ILE A 52 -8.60 -14.34 0.85
C ILE A 52 -9.05 -13.42 2.00
N PHE A 53 -10.08 -12.62 1.74
CA PHE A 53 -10.73 -11.83 2.78
C PHE A 53 -11.90 -12.60 3.40
N VAL A 54 -11.92 -12.67 4.73
CA VAL A 54 -13.09 -13.18 5.46
C VAL A 54 -14.12 -12.05 5.57
N PRO A 55 -15.36 -12.24 5.12
CA PRO A 55 -16.41 -11.24 5.30
C PRO A 55 -16.60 -10.88 6.77
N VAL A 56 -16.76 -9.59 7.07
CA VAL A 56 -16.98 -9.09 8.44
C VAL A 56 -18.16 -9.80 9.12
N ARG A 57 -19.21 -10.13 8.36
CA ARG A 57 -20.36 -10.89 8.86
C ARG A 57 -19.99 -12.25 9.48
N LEU A 58 -18.98 -12.94 8.96
CA LEU A 58 -18.55 -14.24 9.51
C LEU A 58 -17.79 -14.06 10.82
N LEU A 59 -17.00 -13.00 10.94
CA LEU A 59 -16.35 -12.63 12.20
C LEU A 59 -17.40 -12.24 13.25
N ALA A 60 -18.41 -11.46 12.87
CA ALA A 60 -19.52 -11.08 13.75
C ALA A 60 -20.31 -12.31 14.22
N GLN A 61 -20.72 -13.17 13.29
CA GLN A 61 -21.43 -14.41 13.63
C GLN A 61 -20.60 -15.27 14.60
N ARG A 62 -19.29 -15.39 14.37
CA ARG A 62 -18.41 -16.16 15.25
C ARG A 62 -18.37 -15.60 16.67
N ILE A 63 -18.41 -14.29 16.84
CA ILE A 63 -18.46 -13.63 18.16
C ILE A 63 -19.79 -13.95 18.86
N GLU A 64 -20.91 -13.86 18.13
CA GLU A 64 -22.24 -14.19 18.65
C GLU A 64 -22.34 -15.66 19.06
N ASP A 65 -21.85 -16.58 18.23
CA ASP A 65 -21.84 -18.01 18.50
C ASP A 65 -20.99 -18.32 19.75
N LEU A 66 -19.83 -17.67 19.92
CA LEU A 66 -18.98 -17.82 21.09
C LEU A 66 -19.69 -17.33 22.36
N ALA A 67 -20.32 -16.16 22.30
CA ALA A 67 -21.06 -15.59 23.41
C ALA A 67 -22.25 -16.46 23.82
N ALA A 68 -22.93 -17.08 22.85
CA ALA A 68 -24.03 -18.02 23.10
C ALA A 68 -23.54 -19.35 23.68
N SER A 69 -22.36 -19.84 23.25
CA SER A 69 -21.81 -21.13 23.69
C SER A 69 -21.26 -21.13 25.12
N ASP A 70 -20.89 -19.96 25.65
CA ASP A 70 -20.35 -19.82 27.02
C ASP A 70 -20.97 -18.61 27.74
N PRO A 71 -22.27 -18.70 28.11
CA PRO A 71 -23.00 -17.58 28.70
C PRO A 71 -22.32 -17.09 30.00
N GLY A 72 -22.17 -15.77 30.12
CA GLY A 72 -21.56 -15.14 31.29
C GLY A 72 -20.04 -15.08 31.28
N LYS A 73 -19.36 -15.68 30.27
CA LYS A 73 -17.93 -15.45 30.05
C LYS A 73 -17.69 -14.39 28.97
N PRO A 74 -16.69 -13.50 29.15
CA PRO A 74 -16.38 -12.50 28.15
C PRO A 74 -15.76 -13.12 26.90
N THR A 75 -16.34 -12.84 25.73
CA THR A 75 -15.70 -13.15 24.44
C THR A 75 -14.57 -12.17 24.20
N LYS A 76 -13.35 -12.68 23.95
CA LYS A 76 -12.14 -11.86 23.75
C LYS A 76 -11.68 -11.94 22.30
N MET A 77 -11.18 -10.84 21.78
CA MET A 77 -10.57 -10.75 20.45
C MET A 77 -9.14 -10.25 20.59
N LEU A 78 -8.20 -10.93 19.95
CA LEU A 78 -6.84 -10.43 19.76
C LEU A 78 -6.77 -9.72 18.40
N LYS A 79 -6.30 -8.48 18.40
CA LYS A 79 -6.03 -7.70 17.19
C LYS A 79 -4.57 -7.28 17.19
N GLY A 80 -3.86 -7.60 16.12
CA GLY A 80 -2.51 -7.10 15.86
C GLY A 80 -2.55 -5.96 14.85
N ASP A 81 -1.59 -5.05 14.97
CA ASP A 81 -1.24 -4.09 13.93
C ASP A 81 0.10 -4.51 13.31
N VAL A 82 0.18 -4.51 11.98
CA VAL A 82 1.41 -4.87 11.25
C VAL A 82 2.04 -3.58 10.71
N LYS A 83 2.30 -2.65 11.63
CA LYS A 83 2.92 -1.37 11.30
C LYS A 83 4.25 -1.60 10.59
N TRP A 84 4.52 -0.85 9.53
CA TRP A 84 5.76 -0.91 8.75
C TRP A 84 5.99 -2.21 7.96
N ALA A 85 5.01 -3.12 7.85
CA ALA A 85 5.19 -4.40 7.12
C ALA A 85 5.78 -4.21 5.73
N PHE A 86 5.20 -3.32 4.93
CA PHE A 86 5.60 -3.09 3.54
C PHE A 86 7.01 -2.51 3.39
N GLN A 87 7.51 -1.77 4.39
CA GLN A 87 8.89 -1.24 4.34
C GLN A 87 9.95 -2.30 4.63
N ASN A 88 9.55 -3.43 5.19
CA ASN A 88 10.44 -4.55 5.48
C ASN A 88 10.42 -5.61 4.36
N ILE A 89 9.62 -5.42 3.31
CA ILE A 89 9.56 -6.30 2.15
C ILE A 89 10.33 -5.63 1.01
N PRO A 90 11.50 -6.17 0.61
CA PRO A 90 12.30 -5.54 -0.42
C PRO A 90 11.65 -5.67 -1.79
N VAL A 91 11.76 -4.62 -2.60
CA VAL A 91 11.43 -4.66 -4.04
C VAL A 91 12.59 -5.30 -4.78
N ALA A 92 12.31 -6.17 -5.75
CA ALA A 92 13.34 -6.73 -6.61
C ALA A 92 14.04 -5.60 -7.38
N ALA A 93 15.38 -5.56 -7.38
CA ALA A 93 16.16 -4.44 -7.91
C ALA A 93 15.79 -4.03 -9.35
N ARG A 94 15.41 -4.99 -10.20
CA ARG A 94 14.96 -4.72 -11.58
C ARG A 94 13.69 -3.87 -11.69
N PHE A 95 12.89 -3.79 -10.63
CA PHE A 95 11.64 -3.03 -10.60
C PHE A 95 11.74 -1.74 -9.78
N ALA A 96 12.85 -1.47 -9.09
CA ALA A 96 13.01 -0.29 -8.25
C ALA A 96 12.77 1.02 -9.02
N ALA A 97 13.25 1.09 -10.27
CA ALA A 97 13.04 2.25 -11.14
C ALA A 97 11.56 2.58 -11.43
N HIS A 98 10.66 1.60 -11.33
CA HIS A 98 9.23 1.80 -11.53
C HIS A 98 8.54 2.48 -10.33
N PHE A 99 9.23 2.60 -9.18
CA PHE A 99 8.75 3.33 -8.01
C PHE A 99 9.43 4.69 -7.90
N SER A 100 9.73 5.32 -9.04
CA SER A 100 10.26 6.67 -9.06
C SER A 100 9.13 7.68 -8.85
N GLY A 101 9.40 8.74 -8.11
CA GLY A 101 8.43 9.80 -7.92
C GLY A 101 9.01 11.19 -8.03
N THR A 102 8.12 12.15 -8.19
CA THR A 102 8.48 13.58 -8.30
C THR A 102 7.82 14.36 -7.18
N CYS A 103 8.62 15.15 -6.47
CA CYS A 103 8.10 16.20 -5.59
C CYS A 103 7.94 17.50 -6.40
N THR A 104 7.21 18.49 -5.89
CA THR A 104 7.16 19.82 -6.51
C THR A 104 8.53 20.49 -6.43
N GLY A 105 9.34 20.27 -7.46
CA GLY A 105 10.76 20.61 -7.59
C GLY A 105 11.39 19.52 -8.45
N ASN A 106 12.10 19.86 -9.53
CA ASN A 106 12.55 18.96 -10.61
C ASN A 106 13.58 17.88 -10.20
N GLU A 107 13.34 17.16 -9.11
CA GLU A 107 14.17 16.07 -8.60
C GLU A 107 13.33 14.80 -8.52
N ALA A 108 13.74 13.78 -9.29
CA ALA A 108 13.17 12.45 -9.20
C ALA A 108 13.79 11.73 -7.99
N VAL A 109 12.95 11.22 -7.09
CA VAL A 109 13.35 10.39 -5.96
C VAL A 109 13.01 8.94 -6.31
N ILE A 110 13.98 8.05 -6.21
CA ILE A 110 13.75 6.59 -6.29
C ILE A 110 13.50 6.11 -4.87
N GLY A 111 12.31 5.57 -4.62
CA GLY A 111 11.94 4.93 -3.35
C GLY A 111 12.44 3.49 -3.24
#